data_AF-A0A817RC85-F1
#
_entry.id   AF-A0A817RC85-F1
#
_cell.length_a   1.000
_cell.length_b   1.000
_cell.length_c   1.000
_cell.angle_alpha   90.00
_cell.angle_beta   90.00
_cell.angle_gamma   90.00
#
_symmetry.space_group_name_H-M   'P 1'
#
loop_
_entity.id
_entity.type
_entity.pdbx_description
1 polymer ?
#
loop_
_entity_poly.entity_id
_entity_poly.type
_entity_poly.pdbx_seq_one_letter_code
_entity_poly.pdbx_strand_id
1 'polypeptide(L)'
;MPAVTQRLTEKKNILPEDIFSYNNDLFYECIKQAYGNDIAELFSFQAIRNAGLLLDTSCEDILLVLQQESDDIDALKKMCCFEVAGNKYQVKLGVKLTINNLIQSLKLKQEQKQIKKRKRYSNQGLASNTNSVTPLNQAQTQDTLTPLESTLSSSLTTNISFIQSTSTPMQRKLDELGHTADIEERIDRRWVIHNDAERACLEQGIDYFLAINKSSINTYTCVLSCKCHARFKLPRFGKENNLVHGEISSSNQSKTLHSVATSSGIESQQVKKAAHTTTSKRIRPQSDRHGVIKKRVQNLTPNTMDILQLTELTDDMMNSSHDDFNDFIETALNNDLYDLFRLQSVRDMSSLSSITVDELTAVLSYDIVELSSIKRILGFVSTDGKFHLRIGFRVTLQRLISLIKSKTNSYDNLIQQFALLLFILGGRNCYEFLRLNLPAALPHISNVELLMRNNEQRILECEFRFQLIKEYYQSNNCNYVLSSEDATRCISRIDYVAQSNIFIGFSSYLVN
;
A
#
# COMPACT_ATOMS: atom_id res chain seq x y z
N MET A 1 56.79 -12.37 -45.50
CA MET A 1 55.46 -12.64 -44.93
C MET A 1 55.12 -11.52 -43.96
N PRO A 2 54.13 -10.65 -44.21
CA PRO A 2 53.77 -9.61 -43.26
C PRO A 2 52.81 -10.17 -42.20
N ALA A 3 53.12 -9.88 -40.94
CA ALA A 3 52.33 -10.23 -39.78
C ALA A 3 50.98 -9.49 -39.79
N VAL A 4 49.90 -10.26 -39.89
CA VAL A 4 48.53 -9.80 -39.66
C VAL A 4 48.33 -9.72 -38.15
N THR A 5 48.84 -8.65 -37.54
CA THR A 5 48.48 -8.28 -36.17
C THR A 5 47.13 -7.56 -36.25
N GLN A 6 46.04 -8.32 -36.28
CA GLN A 6 44.71 -7.77 -36.08
C GLN A 6 44.67 -7.12 -34.70
N ARG A 7 44.61 -5.79 -34.68
CA ARG A 7 44.24 -4.98 -33.51
C ARG A 7 42.88 -5.47 -33.03
N LEU A 8 42.86 -6.32 -32.01
CA LEU A 8 41.70 -6.50 -31.13
C LEU A 8 41.41 -5.13 -30.52
N THR A 9 40.56 -4.36 -31.19
CA THR A 9 40.01 -3.11 -30.68
C THR A 9 39.44 -3.38 -29.30
N GLU A 10 39.91 -2.62 -28.31
CA GLU A 10 39.39 -2.59 -26.94
C GLU A 10 37.87 -2.37 -26.96
N LYS A 11 37.09 -3.44 -27.08
CA LYS A 11 35.68 -3.42 -26.74
C LYS A 11 35.65 -3.29 -25.22
N LYS A 12 35.67 -2.05 -24.74
CA LYS A 12 35.25 -1.74 -23.36
C LYS A 12 33.95 -2.50 -23.14
N ASN A 13 33.89 -3.29 -22.07
CA ASN A 13 32.71 -4.03 -21.62
C ASN A 13 31.63 -3.02 -21.22
N ILE A 14 31.00 -2.40 -22.21
CA ILE A 14 29.95 -1.40 -22.02
C ILE A 14 28.66 -2.18 -21.89
N LEU A 15 28.23 -2.37 -20.64
CA LEU A 15 26.88 -2.80 -20.32
C LEU A 15 25.87 -1.88 -21.05
N PRO A 16 24.73 -2.40 -21.56
CA PRO A 16 23.65 -1.59 -22.14
C PRO A 16 23.11 -0.54 -21.14
N GLU A 17 22.61 0.61 -21.62
CA GLU A 17 22.02 1.64 -20.74
C GLU A 17 20.75 1.16 -20.03
N ASP A 18 20.05 0.24 -20.66
CA ASP A 18 18.78 -0.36 -20.26
C ASP A 18 18.93 -1.72 -19.56
N ILE A 19 20.14 -2.10 -19.13
CA ILE A 19 20.43 -3.38 -18.43
C ILE A 19 19.49 -3.68 -17.24
N PHE A 20 18.99 -2.63 -16.57
CA PHE A 20 18.04 -2.77 -15.46
C PHE A 20 16.61 -3.13 -15.89
N SER A 21 16.32 -3.13 -17.20
CA SER A 21 15.05 -3.58 -17.75
C SER A 21 15.08 -5.03 -18.22
N TYR A 22 16.28 -5.62 -18.34
CA TYR A 22 16.44 -7.00 -18.78
C TYR A 22 16.07 -7.97 -17.65
N ASN A 23 15.33 -9.01 -18.00
CA ASN A 23 14.92 -10.08 -17.08
C ASN A 23 15.11 -11.46 -17.75
N ASN A 24 15.42 -12.47 -16.94
CA ASN A 24 15.58 -13.87 -17.35
C ASN A 24 16.56 -14.01 -18.53
N ASP A 25 16.12 -14.64 -19.63
CA ASP A 25 16.95 -14.96 -20.80
C ASP A 25 17.65 -13.74 -21.40
N LEU A 26 16.98 -12.58 -21.48
CA LEU A 26 17.58 -11.36 -21.99
C LEU A 26 18.74 -10.88 -21.10
N PHE A 27 18.61 -11.06 -19.79
CA PHE A 27 19.68 -10.75 -18.85
C PHE A 27 20.84 -11.73 -19.02
N TYR A 28 20.56 -13.04 -19.08
CA TYR A 28 21.58 -14.07 -19.24
C TYR A 28 22.35 -13.94 -20.57
N GLU A 29 21.66 -13.70 -21.68
CA GLU A 29 22.30 -13.47 -22.99
C GLU A 29 23.19 -12.22 -22.97
N CYS A 30 22.74 -11.15 -22.31
CA CYS A 30 23.56 -9.95 -22.13
C CYS A 30 24.83 -10.24 -21.31
N ILE A 31 24.71 -10.99 -20.21
CA ILE A 31 25.87 -11.37 -19.38
C ILE A 31 26.80 -12.30 -20.16
N LYS A 32 26.26 -13.27 -20.90
CA LYS A 32 27.01 -14.20 -21.74
C LYS A 32 27.83 -13.48 -22.80
N GLN A 33 27.24 -12.49 -23.46
CA GLN A 33 27.90 -11.69 -24.48
C GLN A 33 29.00 -10.79 -23.90
N ALA A 34 28.78 -10.22 -22.70
CA ALA A 34 29.69 -9.24 -22.11
C ALA A 34 30.80 -9.84 -21.23
N TYR A 35 30.54 -10.97 -20.57
CA TYR A 35 31.40 -11.52 -19.52
C TYR A 35 31.72 -13.01 -19.68
N GLY A 36 31.10 -13.71 -20.63
CA GLY A 36 31.34 -15.13 -20.88
C GLY A 36 30.24 -16.05 -20.38
N ASN A 37 30.23 -17.27 -20.92
CA ASN A 37 29.20 -18.27 -20.64
C ASN A 37 29.26 -18.80 -19.19
N ASP A 38 30.44 -18.89 -18.61
CA ASP A 38 30.65 -19.30 -17.21
C ASP A 38 29.94 -18.40 -16.20
N ILE A 39 30.03 -17.07 -16.38
CA ILE A 39 29.34 -16.11 -15.52
C ILE A 39 27.82 -16.18 -15.71
N ALA A 40 27.37 -16.29 -16.96
CA ALA A 40 25.94 -16.39 -17.27
C ALA A 40 25.32 -17.66 -16.67
N GLU A 41 25.98 -18.81 -16.84
CA GLU A 41 25.55 -20.09 -16.27
C GLU A 41 25.51 -20.03 -14.74
N LEU A 42 26.52 -19.43 -14.09
CA LEU A 42 26.54 -19.24 -12.64
C LEU A 42 25.34 -18.43 -12.13
N PHE A 43 25.01 -17.34 -12.83
CA PHE A 43 23.83 -16.53 -12.48
C PHE A 43 22.52 -17.25 -12.77
N SER A 44 22.44 -18.01 -13.86
CA SER A 44 21.26 -18.80 -14.20
C SER A 44 21.00 -19.88 -13.15
N PHE A 45 22.05 -20.59 -12.72
CA PHE A 45 21.98 -21.62 -11.69
C PHE A 45 21.44 -21.07 -10.38
N GLN A 46 21.92 -19.89 -9.99
CA GLN A 46 21.47 -19.21 -8.76
C GLN A 46 20.16 -18.44 -8.90
N ALA A 47 19.51 -18.47 -10.06
CA ALA A 47 18.31 -17.70 -10.37
C ALA A 47 18.49 -16.17 -10.19
N ILE A 48 19.71 -15.64 -10.42
CA ILE A 48 19.97 -14.20 -10.47
C ILE A 48 19.55 -13.68 -11.84
N ARG A 49 18.27 -13.35 -11.98
CA ARG A 49 17.60 -13.09 -13.26
C ARG A 49 17.62 -11.64 -13.76
N ASN A 50 18.13 -10.69 -12.98
CA ASN A 50 18.25 -9.29 -13.38
C ASN A 50 19.33 -8.55 -12.60
N ALA A 51 19.69 -7.35 -13.09
CA ALA A 51 20.70 -6.50 -12.48
C ALA A 51 20.34 -6.04 -11.05
N GLY A 52 19.05 -5.94 -10.72
CA GLY A 52 18.59 -5.60 -9.38
C GLY A 52 19.02 -6.65 -8.38
N LEU A 53 18.60 -7.91 -8.59
CA LEU A 53 18.95 -9.04 -7.72
C LEU A 53 20.46 -9.23 -7.58
N LEU A 54 21.22 -9.00 -8.66
CA LEU A 54 22.68 -9.08 -8.61
C LEU A 54 23.28 -8.01 -7.69
N LEU A 55 22.74 -6.79 -7.68
CA LEU A 55 23.22 -5.72 -6.79
C LEU A 55 22.93 -5.97 -5.30
N ASP A 56 21.92 -6.77 -5.03
CA ASP A 56 21.49 -7.12 -3.67
C ASP A 56 22.26 -8.32 -3.10
N THR A 57 23.05 -8.99 -3.93
CA THR A 57 23.80 -10.18 -3.57
C THR A 57 25.28 -9.85 -3.49
N SER A 58 25.95 -10.25 -2.41
CA SER A 58 27.40 -10.05 -2.32
C SER A 58 28.15 -11.02 -3.25
N CYS A 59 29.33 -10.61 -3.73
CA CYS A 59 30.15 -11.49 -4.57
C CYS A 59 30.54 -12.78 -3.83
N GLU A 60 30.81 -12.70 -2.53
CA GLU A 60 31.12 -13.90 -1.74
C GLU A 60 29.92 -14.83 -1.69
N ASP A 61 28.70 -14.31 -1.46
CA ASP A 61 27.49 -15.15 -1.45
C ASP A 61 27.30 -15.88 -2.78
N ILE A 62 27.50 -15.19 -3.91
CA ILE A 62 27.45 -15.81 -5.24
C ILE A 62 28.49 -16.93 -5.35
N LEU A 63 29.69 -16.76 -4.80
CA LEU A 63 30.73 -17.76 -4.92
C LEU A 63 30.59 -18.91 -3.91
N LEU A 64 29.84 -18.73 -2.81
CA LEU A 64 29.61 -19.78 -1.80
C LEU A 64 28.94 -21.03 -2.39
N VAL A 65 28.15 -20.91 -3.47
CA VAL A 65 27.55 -22.07 -4.12
C VAL A 65 28.60 -23.06 -4.64
N LEU A 66 29.77 -22.56 -5.08
CA LEU A 66 30.83 -23.38 -5.66
C LEU A 66 31.59 -24.19 -4.62
N GLN A 67 31.40 -23.88 -3.33
CA GLN A 67 31.96 -24.64 -2.22
C GLN A 67 31.07 -25.84 -1.84
N GLN A 68 29.84 -25.90 -2.33
CA GLN A 68 28.90 -26.97 -2.04
C GLN A 68 29.26 -28.21 -2.86
N GLU A 69 29.17 -29.38 -2.25
CA GLU A 69 29.34 -30.67 -2.93
C GLU A 69 27.96 -31.13 -3.40
N SER A 70 27.75 -31.15 -4.72
CA SER A 70 26.49 -31.57 -5.34
C SER A 70 26.74 -31.89 -6.81
N ASP A 71 26.17 -32.97 -7.33
CA ASP A 71 26.34 -33.40 -8.73
C ASP A 71 25.88 -32.31 -9.71
N ASP A 72 24.83 -31.57 -9.35
CA ASP A 72 24.28 -30.46 -10.14
C ASP A 72 25.25 -29.27 -10.25
N ILE A 73 26.21 -29.16 -9.31
CA ILE A 73 27.19 -28.06 -9.22
C ILE A 73 28.51 -28.41 -9.91
N ASP A 74 28.78 -29.69 -10.20
CA ASP A 74 30.06 -30.14 -10.73
C ASP A 74 30.35 -29.58 -12.13
N ALA A 75 29.33 -29.44 -12.97
CA ALA A 75 29.46 -28.76 -14.27
C ALA A 75 29.92 -27.30 -14.09
N LEU A 76 29.33 -26.59 -13.12
CA LEU A 76 29.70 -25.21 -12.79
C LEU A 76 31.09 -25.09 -12.18
N LYS A 77 31.50 -26.03 -11.32
CA LYS A 77 32.86 -26.08 -10.77
C LYS A 77 33.91 -26.25 -11.86
N LYS A 78 33.67 -27.13 -12.84
CA LYS A 78 34.57 -27.30 -13.99
C LYS A 78 34.72 -26.02 -14.80
N MET A 79 33.67 -25.21 -14.89
CA MET A 79 33.71 -23.91 -15.57
C MET A 79 34.40 -22.83 -14.74
N CYS A 80 34.05 -22.69 -13.47
CA CYS A 80 34.40 -21.53 -12.64
C CYS A 80 35.60 -21.73 -11.70
N CYS A 81 36.06 -22.97 -11.50
CA CYS A 81 37.10 -23.31 -10.53
C CYS A 81 38.30 -24.03 -11.17
N PHE A 82 39.43 -24.02 -10.46
CA PHE A 82 40.53 -24.96 -10.63
C PHE A 82 40.33 -26.13 -9.69
N GLU A 83 40.54 -27.33 -10.19
CA GLU A 83 40.66 -28.53 -9.35
C GLU A 83 42.03 -28.54 -8.69
N VAL A 84 42.04 -28.52 -7.37
CA VAL A 84 43.21 -28.63 -6.51
C VAL A 84 43.25 -30.06 -5.96
N ALA A 85 44.44 -30.59 -5.71
CA ALA A 85 44.65 -31.95 -5.23
C ALA A 85 43.68 -32.34 -4.09
N GLY A 86 43.02 -33.49 -4.24
CA GLY A 86 42.06 -34.03 -3.26
C GLY A 86 40.62 -33.54 -3.44
N ASN A 87 40.13 -33.43 -4.68
CA ASN A 87 38.75 -33.02 -5.02
C ASN A 87 38.35 -31.64 -4.46
N LYS A 88 39.33 -30.79 -4.14
CA LYS A 88 39.07 -29.44 -3.64
C LYS A 88 39.01 -28.49 -4.83
N TYR A 89 38.04 -27.58 -4.83
CA TYR A 89 37.88 -26.61 -5.89
C TYR A 89 38.25 -25.21 -5.40
N GLN A 90 39.10 -24.51 -6.15
CA GLN A 90 39.44 -23.11 -5.90
C GLN A 90 38.86 -22.25 -7.02
N VAL A 91 38.03 -21.26 -6.67
CA VAL A 91 37.43 -20.34 -7.66
C VAL A 91 38.52 -19.63 -8.46
N LYS A 92 38.39 -19.60 -9.79
CA LYS A 92 39.31 -18.88 -10.67
C LYS A 92 39.27 -17.40 -10.31
N LEU A 93 40.45 -16.79 -10.07
CA LEU A 93 40.55 -15.37 -9.70
C LEU A 93 39.86 -14.46 -10.73
N GLY A 94 39.94 -14.82 -12.02
CA GLY A 94 39.26 -14.11 -13.11
C GLY A 94 37.74 -14.05 -12.94
N VAL A 95 37.10 -15.14 -12.50
CA VAL A 95 35.64 -15.19 -12.24
C VAL A 95 35.28 -14.24 -11.10
N LYS A 96 36.00 -14.32 -9.98
CA LYS A 96 35.79 -13.44 -8.82
C LYS A 96 35.95 -11.96 -9.16
N LEU A 97 37.02 -11.60 -9.88
CA LEU A 97 37.25 -10.22 -10.33
C LEU A 97 36.17 -9.76 -11.32
N THR A 98 35.73 -10.63 -12.22
CA THR A 98 34.71 -10.30 -13.22
C THR A 98 33.36 -9.99 -12.57
N ILE A 99 32.91 -10.82 -11.62
CA ILE A 99 31.67 -10.59 -10.88
C ILE A 99 31.76 -9.28 -10.08
N ASN A 100 32.87 -9.04 -9.38
CA ASN A 100 33.07 -7.80 -8.63
C ASN A 100 33.02 -6.56 -9.54
N ASN A 101 33.71 -6.61 -10.69
CA ASN A 101 33.73 -5.52 -11.66
C ASN A 101 32.33 -5.27 -12.26
N LEU A 102 31.57 -6.33 -12.52
CA LEU A 102 30.18 -6.23 -12.97
C LEU A 102 29.30 -5.56 -11.91
N ILE A 103 29.36 -6.00 -10.65
CA ILE A 103 28.60 -5.41 -9.54
C ILE A 103 28.95 -3.92 -9.39
N GLN A 104 30.25 -3.57 -9.40
CA GLN A 104 30.68 -2.17 -9.33
C GLN A 104 30.17 -1.34 -10.52
N SER A 105 30.23 -1.89 -11.73
CA SER A 105 29.72 -1.23 -12.93
C SER A 105 28.21 -0.98 -12.86
N LEU A 106 27.45 -1.94 -12.33
CA LEU A 106 26.02 -1.80 -12.11
C LEU A 106 25.71 -0.73 -11.04
N LYS A 107 26.47 -0.68 -9.93
CA LYS A 107 26.31 0.36 -8.89
C LYS A 107 26.49 1.76 -9.48
N LEU A 108 27.58 1.97 -10.24
CA LEU A 108 27.84 3.24 -10.91
C LEU A 108 26.72 3.64 -11.87
N LYS A 109 26.18 2.68 -12.65
CA LYS A 109 25.03 2.96 -13.53
C LYS A 109 23.75 3.28 -12.76
N GLN A 110 23.50 2.62 -11.64
CA GLN A 110 22.35 2.90 -10.78
C GLN A 110 22.43 4.34 -10.24
N GLU A 111 23.59 4.77 -9.75
CA GLU A 111 23.85 6.14 -9.29
C GLU A 111 23.66 7.17 -10.41
N GLN A 112 24.20 6.91 -11.61
CA GLN A 112 24.01 7.78 -12.77
C GLN A 112 22.52 7.93 -13.14
N LYS A 113 21.74 6.84 -13.06
CA LYS A 113 20.29 6.86 -13.30
C LYS A 113 19.58 7.72 -12.25
N GLN A 114 19.97 7.64 -10.97
CA GLN A 114 19.42 8.48 -9.91
C GLN A 114 19.77 9.96 -10.10
N ILE A 115 21.00 10.28 -10.50
CA ILE A 115 21.42 11.67 -10.80
C ILE A 115 20.62 12.24 -11.97
N LYS A 116 20.45 11.48 -13.06
CA LYS A 116 19.62 11.89 -14.21
C LYS A 116 18.16 12.16 -13.79
N LYS A 117 17.59 11.33 -12.90
CA LYS A 117 16.25 11.56 -12.34
C LYS A 117 16.18 12.86 -11.54
N ARG A 118 17.14 13.11 -10.63
CA ARG A 118 17.19 14.34 -9.82
C ARG A 118 17.30 15.62 -10.66
N LYS A 119 18.10 15.60 -11.74
CA LYS A 119 18.22 16.75 -12.65
C LYS A 119 16.92 17.08 -13.38
N ARG A 120 16.11 16.07 -13.73
CA ARG A 120 14.79 16.31 -14.36
C ARG A 120 13.81 17.01 -13.41
N TYR A 121 13.80 16.63 -12.13
CA TYR A 121 12.97 17.31 -11.12
C TYR A 121 13.43 18.72 -10.81
N SER A 122 14.75 18.97 -10.76
CA SER A 122 15.29 20.32 -10.52
C SER A 122 14.97 21.31 -11.65
N ASN A 123 14.98 20.86 -12.91
CA ASN A 123 14.71 21.75 -14.05
C ASN A 123 13.21 22.01 -14.30
N GLN A 124 12.31 21.19 -13.76
CA GLN A 124 10.87 21.44 -13.86
C GLN A 124 10.36 22.50 -12.86
N GLY A 125 11.18 22.91 -11.87
CA GLY A 125 10.79 23.91 -10.87
C GLY A 125 11.01 25.37 -11.26
N LEU A 126 11.75 25.67 -12.34
CA LEU A 126 12.09 27.05 -12.73
C LEU A 126 11.48 27.53 -14.07
N ALA A 127 10.84 26.66 -14.85
CA ALA A 127 10.36 26.99 -16.19
C ALA A 127 8.91 27.51 -16.26
N SER A 128 8.45 28.23 -15.23
CA SER A 128 7.12 28.85 -15.24
C SER A 128 7.11 30.19 -14.50
N ASN A 129 7.85 31.17 -15.04
CA ASN A 129 7.49 32.59 -14.98
C ASN A 129 8.45 33.43 -15.84
N THR A 130 8.20 33.48 -17.14
CA THR A 130 8.68 34.58 -17.99
C THR A 130 7.53 35.01 -18.89
N ASN A 131 6.78 36.01 -18.43
CA ASN A 131 5.92 36.81 -19.29
C ASN A 131 6.82 37.51 -20.31
N SER A 132 6.78 37.07 -21.56
CA SER A 132 7.41 37.75 -22.69
C SER A 132 6.61 39.01 -23.04
N VAL A 133 7.01 40.14 -22.47
CA VAL A 133 6.71 41.47 -23.02
C VAL A 133 7.66 41.70 -24.20
N THR A 134 7.08 41.84 -25.38
CA THR A 134 7.76 42.26 -26.62
C THR A 134 8.06 43.76 -26.54
N PRO A 135 9.29 44.24 -26.77
CA PRO A 135 9.51 45.65 -27.07
C PRO A 135 9.68 45.87 -28.57
N LEU A 136 8.91 46.85 -29.04
CA LEU A 136 8.95 47.44 -30.36
C LEU A 136 10.23 48.29 -30.52
N ASN A 137 10.82 48.22 -31.71
CA ASN A 137 11.94 49.05 -32.18
C ASN A 137 11.77 50.55 -31.90
N GLN A 138 12.86 51.21 -31.50
CA GLN A 138 13.29 52.48 -32.10
C GLN A 138 14.78 52.71 -31.85
N ALA A 139 15.45 53.16 -32.91
CA ALA A 139 16.87 53.47 -32.97
C ALA A 139 17.14 54.95 -32.66
N GLN A 140 18.27 55.27 -32.01
CA GLN A 140 19.24 56.30 -32.44
C GLN A 140 20.43 56.44 -31.45
N THR A 141 21.62 56.21 -32.00
CA THR A 141 22.93 56.90 -31.88
C THR A 141 23.43 57.65 -30.62
N GLN A 142 24.68 57.27 -30.27
CA GLN A 142 25.90 58.07 -29.96
C GLN A 142 26.40 58.26 -28.51
N ASP A 143 27.56 57.64 -28.27
CA ASP A 143 28.83 58.04 -27.62
C ASP A 143 28.87 58.82 -26.29
N THR A 144 29.62 58.27 -25.31
CA THR A 144 30.90 58.80 -24.74
C THR A 144 31.11 58.50 -23.23
N LEU A 145 32.24 57.85 -22.92
CA LEU A 145 33.13 57.80 -21.72
C LEU A 145 32.62 58.02 -20.25
N THR A 146 32.93 57.01 -19.41
CA THR A 146 33.40 56.91 -17.98
C THR A 146 33.68 58.18 -17.11
N PRO A 147 33.93 58.09 -15.77
CA PRO A 147 33.46 57.19 -14.68
C PRO A 147 33.16 57.92 -13.33
N LEU A 148 32.82 57.13 -12.27
CA LEU A 148 33.08 57.35 -10.82
C LEU A 148 31.99 57.99 -9.89
N GLU A 149 31.94 57.40 -8.68
CA GLU A 149 31.50 57.91 -7.35
C GLU A 149 30.10 57.60 -6.75
N SER A 150 30.16 56.71 -5.76
CA SER A 150 29.61 56.75 -4.38
C SER A 150 28.70 57.90 -3.94
N THR A 151 27.56 57.55 -3.29
CA THR A 151 27.14 57.95 -1.92
C THR A 151 25.72 57.39 -1.66
N LEU A 152 25.50 56.51 -0.68
CA LEU A 152 25.13 56.80 0.72
C LEU A 152 24.13 57.96 0.86
N SER A 153 22.87 57.64 1.12
CA SER A 153 21.91 58.55 1.76
C SER A 153 20.80 57.77 2.47
N SER A 154 20.97 57.74 3.78
CA SER A 154 19.97 57.56 4.83
C SER A 154 18.67 58.33 4.60
N SER A 155 17.53 57.70 4.89
CA SER A 155 16.37 58.42 5.43
C SER A 155 15.68 57.58 6.50
N LEU A 156 15.76 58.09 7.72
CA LEU A 156 14.91 57.73 8.85
C LEU A 156 13.47 58.09 8.52
N THR A 157 12.55 57.15 8.72
CA THR A 157 11.15 57.48 9.01
C THR A 157 10.70 56.72 10.25
N THR A 158 9.99 57.48 11.06
CA THR A 158 9.66 57.33 12.46
C THR A 158 8.68 56.22 12.77
N ASN A 159 8.95 55.55 13.89
CA ASN A 159 8.09 54.61 14.61
C ASN A 159 6.67 55.13 14.80
N ILE A 160 5.69 54.38 14.29
CA ILE A 160 4.34 54.30 14.86
C ILE A 160 4.06 52.81 15.08
N SER A 161 4.15 52.39 16.34
CA SER A 161 3.86 51.02 16.78
C SER A 161 2.36 50.75 16.65
N PHE A 162 1.97 50.05 15.59
CA PHE A 162 0.68 49.37 15.50
C PHE A 162 0.82 48.02 16.23
N ILE A 163 0.07 47.84 17.32
CA ILE A 163 -0.01 46.56 18.03
C ILE A 163 -0.73 45.58 17.10
N GLN A 164 0.03 44.76 16.38
CA GLN A 164 -0.50 43.56 15.73
C GLN A 164 -0.72 42.51 16.81
N SER A 165 -1.99 42.25 17.12
CA SER A 165 -2.43 41.08 17.87
C SER A 165 -1.91 39.81 17.20
N THR A 166 -0.94 39.16 17.83
CA THR A 166 -0.39 37.87 17.40
C THR A 166 -1.43 36.79 17.64
N SER A 167 -2.06 36.31 16.57
CA SER A 167 -2.90 35.12 16.62
C SER A 167 -2.05 33.90 17.00
N THR A 168 -2.51 33.13 17.98
CA THR A 168 -1.83 31.93 18.44
C THR A 168 -1.85 30.85 17.34
N PRO A 169 -0.89 29.91 17.33
CA PRO A 169 -0.85 28.81 16.35
C PRO A 169 -2.13 27.98 16.31
N MET A 170 -2.88 27.93 17.42
CA MET A 170 -4.16 27.24 17.52
C MET A 170 -5.30 28.01 16.85
N GLN A 171 -5.29 29.35 16.93
CA GLN A 171 -6.25 30.22 16.24
C GLN A 171 -6.09 30.08 14.72
N ARG A 172 -4.86 30.05 14.21
CA ARG A 172 -4.59 29.83 12.76
C ARG A 172 -5.12 28.47 12.27
N LYS A 173 -5.03 27.42 13.08
CA LYS A 173 -5.59 26.11 12.74
C LYS A 173 -7.12 26.09 12.79
N LEU A 174 -7.74 26.83 13.70
CA LEU A 174 -9.19 27.01 13.73
C LEU A 174 -9.68 27.78 12.48
N ASP A 175 -8.95 28.82 12.09
CA ASP A 175 -9.23 29.62 10.90
C ASP A 175 -9.03 28.80 9.60
N GLU A 176 -8.03 27.90 9.57
CA GLU A 176 -7.81 26.93 8.48
C GLU A 176 -8.97 25.92 8.34
N LEU A 177 -9.50 25.41 9.46
CA LEU A 177 -10.63 24.47 9.46
C LEU A 177 -11.94 25.16 9.02
N GLY A 178 -12.19 26.38 9.50
CA GLY A 178 -13.33 27.20 9.08
C GLY A 178 -13.28 27.53 7.58
N HIS A 179 -12.09 27.85 7.06
CA HIS A 179 -11.89 28.08 5.63
C HIS A 179 -12.11 26.83 4.78
N THR A 180 -11.70 25.66 5.27
CA THR A 180 -11.88 24.39 4.53
C THR A 180 -13.36 24.04 4.41
N ALA A 181 -14.14 24.20 5.48
CA ALA A 181 -15.58 23.96 5.48
C ALA A 181 -16.37 24.91 4.56
N ASP A 182 -16.03 26.21 4.53
CA ASP A 182 -16.64 27.19 3.60
C ASP A 182 -16.32 26.85 2.14
N ILE A 183 -15.13 26.31 1.85
CA ILE A 183 -14.75 25.88 0.50
C ILE A 183 -15.50 24.62 0.08
N GLU A 184 -15.61 23.61 0.95
CA GLU A 184 -16.38 22.39 0.68
C GLU A 184 -17.86 22.71 0.43
N GLU A 185 -18.47 23.56 1.27
CA GLU A 185 -19.86 23.97 1.10
C GLU A 185 -20.10 24.72 -0.23
N ARG A 186 -19.14 25.55 -0.68
CA ARG A 186 -19.25 26.24 -1.98
C ARG A 186 -19.08 25.31 -3.17
N ILE A 187 -18.22 24.29 -3.05
CA ILE A 187 -18.06 23.24 -4.07
C ILE A 187 -19.37 22.45 -4.19
N ASP A 188 -19.96 22.01 -3.07
CA ASP A 188 -21.20 21.25 -3.05
C ASP A 188 -22.39 22.06 -3.57
N ARG A 189 -22.55 23.32 -3.13
CA ARG A 189 -23.63 24.20 -3.63
C ARG A 189 -23.56 24.39 -5.15
N ARG A 190 -22.35 24.49 -5.74
CA ARG A 190 -22.21 24.71 -7.20
C ARG A 190 -22.26 23.44 -8.02
N TRP A 191 -21.83 22.30 -7.47
CA TRP A 191 -21.98 20.99 -8.13
C TRP A 191 -23.45 20.66 -8.40
N VAL A 192 -24.35 21.13 -7.54
CA VAL A 192 -25.80 21.02 -7.72
C VAL A 192 -26.35 21.94 -8.83
N ILE A 193 -25.68 23.07 -9.10
CA ILE A 193 -26.21 24.13 -9.99
C ILE A 193 -25.79 23.96 -11.45
N HIS A 194 -24.61 23.38 -11.73
CA HIS A 194 -24.11 23.22 -13.10
C HIS A 194 -23.97 21.75 -13.50
N ASN A 195 -25.08 21.18 -13.99
CA ASN A 195 -25.12 19.83 -14.59
C ASN A 195 -24.73 19.79 -16.08
N ASP A 196 -24.29 20.92 -16.66
CA ASP A 196 -23.91 20.99 -18.07
C ASP A 196 -22.47 20.52 -18.31
N ALA A 197 -22.36 19.41 -19.04
CA ALA A 197 -21.35 18.38 -18.86
C ALA A 197 -20.03 18.52 -19.66
N GLU A 198 -19.67 19.71 -20.17
CA GLU A 198 -18.67 19.80 -21.26
C GLU A 198 -17.51 20.80 -21.12
N ARG A 199 -17.32 21.54 -20.02
CA ARG A 199 -16.17 22.46 -19.90
C ARG A 199 -15.28 22.19 -18.69
N ALA A 200 -13.97 22.19 -18.92
CA ALA A 200 -12.98 22.34 -17.87
C ALA A 200 -13.23 23.69 -17.19
N CYS A 201 -13.42 23.69 -15.88
CA CYS A 201 -13.66 24.90 -15.10
C CYS A 201 -12.35 25.34 -14.46
N LEU A 202 -11.96 26.59 -14.74
CA LEU A 202 -10.84 27.28 -14.11
C LEU A 202 -11.42 28.48 -13.37
N GLU A 203 -11.37 28.45 -12.05
CA GLU A 203 -11.80 29.58 -11.21
C GLU A 203 -10.62 30.09 -10.40
N GLN A 204 -10.41 31.40 -10.47
CA GLN A 204 -9.41 32.11 -9.68
C GLN A 204 -10.15 32.99 -8.68
N GLY A 205 -10.19 32.54 -7.43
CA GLY A 205 -10.66 33.34 -6.31
C GLY A 205 -9.57 34.30 -5.82
N ILE A 206 -9.95 35.20 -4.92
CA ILE A 206 -9.02 36.17 -4.32
C ILE A 206 -7.85 35.44 -3.63
N ASP A 207 -8.10 34.27 -3.02
CA ASP A 207 -7.09 33.52 -2.22
C ASP A 207 -6.86 32.07 -2.62
N TYR A 208 -7.49 31.61 -3.71
CA TYR A 208 -7.34 30.24 -4.19
C TYR A 208 -7.48 30.12 -5.71
N PHE A 209 -7.01 28.99 -6.22
CA PHE A 209 -7.16 28.57 -7.60
C PHE A 209 -7.78 27.17 -7.62
N LEU A 210 -8.92 27.02 -8.29
CA LEU A 210 -9.65 25.77 -8.44
C LEU A 210 -9.64 25.35 -9.91
N ALA A 211 -9.08 24.18 -10.19
CA ALA A 211 -9.08 23.58 -11.52
C ALA A 211 -9.80 22.22 -11.50
N ILE A 212 -10.86 22.10 -12.29
CA ILE A 212 -11.60 20.86 -12.47
C ILE A 212 -11.37 20.35 -13.89
N ASN A 213 -10.76 19.17 -14.01
CA ASN A 213 -10.49 18.54 -15.29
C ASN A 213 -11.25 17.21 -15.42
N LYS A 214 -11.88 17.00 -16.58
CA LYS A 214 -12.62 15.78 -16.90
C LYS A 214 -11.69 14.83 -17.66
N SER A 215 -11.47 13.65 -17.11
CA SER A 215 -10.72 12.58 -17.76
C SER A 215 -11.53 11.94 -18.89
N SER A 216 -10.85 11.31 -19.85
CA SER A 216 -11.46 10.52 -20.93
C SER A 216 -12.33 9.36 -20.44
N ILE A 217 -12.12 8.90 -19.21
CA ILE A 217 -12.92 7.85 -18.55
C ILE A 217 -14.09 8.41 -17.71
N ASN A 218 -14.55 9.63 -17.99
CA ASN A 218 -15.68 10.27 -17.31
C ASN A 218 -15.49 10.47 -15.79
N THR A 219 -14.23 10.54 -15.33
CA THR A 219 -13.88 10.86 -13.95
C THR A 219 -13.38 12.29 -13.85
N TYR A 220 -13.75 13.01 -12.80
CA TYR A 220 -13.27 14.35 -12.55
C TYR A 220 -12.04 14.33 -11.64
N THR A 221 -11.04 15.14 -11.97
CA THR A 221 -9.92 15.47 -11.08
C THR A 221 -10.02 16.93 -10.72
N CYS A 222 -10.09 17.22 -9.43
CA CYS A 222 -10.10 18.56 -8.90
C CYS A 222 -8.76 18.85 -8.22
N VAL A 223 -8.14 19.98 -8.58
CA VAL A 223 -6.92 20.50 -7.97
C VAL A 223 -7.25 21.86 -7.38
N LEU A 224 -7.16 21.97 -6.06
CA LEU A 224 -7.26 23.22 -5.33
C LEU A 224 -5.87 23.66 -4.89
N SER A 225 -5.49 24.88 -5.23
CA SER A 225 -4.25 25.53 -4.77
C SER A 225 -4.59 26.78 -3.98
N CYS A 226 -4.20 26.83 -2.72
CA CYS A 226 -4.33 28.02 -1.87
C CYS A 226 -3.08 28.93 -1.99
N LYS A 227 -3.20 30.22 -1.67
CA LYS A 227 -2.05 31.15 -1.54
C LYS A 227 -0.98 30.69 -0.55
N CYS A 228 -1.34 29.85 0.43
CA CYS A 228 -0.35 29.21 1.32
C CYS A 228 0.44 28.08 0.65
N HIS A 229 0.29 27.88 -0.66
CA HIS A 229 0.89 26.82 -1.48
C HIS A 229 0.44 25.38 -1.15
N ALA A 230 -0.52 25.21 -0.25
CA ALA A 230 -1.16 23.91 -0.04
C ALA A 230 -1.91 23.48 -1.31
N ARG A 231 -1.66 22.23 -1.75
CA ARG A 231 -2.33 21.60 -2.88
C ARG A 231 -3.16 20.43 -2.39
N PHE A 232 -4.44 20.44 -2.69
CA PHE A 232 -5.36 19.38 -2.34
C PHE A 232 -5.79 18.64 -3.61
N LYS A 233 -5.72 17.31 -3.55
CA LYS A 233 -6.23 16.43 -4.60
C LYS A 233 -7.48 15.75 -4.04
N LEU A 234 -8.64 16.18 -4.49
CA LEU A 234 -9.90 15.59 -4.04
C LEU A 234 -10.10 14.19 -4.65
N PRO A 235 -10.81 13.29 -3.97
CA PRO A 235 -11.12 11.96 -4.47
C PRO A 235 -11.91 12.01 -5.80
N ARG A 236 -11.78 10.96 -6.60
CA ARG A 236 -12.47 10.85 -7.91
C ARG A 236 -13.96 10.61 -7.68
N PHE A 237 -14.80 11.46 -8.25
CA PHE A 237 -16.25 11.25 -8.27
C PHE A 237 -16.68 10.61 -9.60
N GLY A 238 -17.43 9.50 -9.50
CA GLY A 238 -18.08 8.82 -10.64
C GLY A 238 -19.54 9.25 -10.76
N LYS A 239 -20.10 9.16 -11.98
CA LYS A 239 -21.41 9.76 -12.35
C LYS A 239 -22.65 9.03 -11.79
N GLU A 240 -22.49 7.92 -11.08
CA GLU A 240 -23.62 7.06 -10.70
C GLU A 240 -23.88 7.06 -9.19
N ASN A 241 -24.70 8.02 -8.74
CA ASN A 241 -25.48 7.92 -7.50
C ASN A 241 -26.86 8.52 -7.78
N ASN A 242 -27.81 7.69 -8.23
CA ASN A 242 -29.19 8.10 -8.41
C ASN A 242 -29.85 8.29 -7.03
N LEU A 243 -30.20 9.53 -6.70
CA LEU A 243 -31.16 9.86 -5.65
C LEU A 243 -32.56 9.43 -6.09
N VAL A 244 -33.23 8.58 -5.29
CA VAL A 244 -34.67 8.37 -5.38
C VAL A 244 -35.33 9.26 -4.32
N HIS A 245 -35.96 10.36 -4.76
CA HIS A 245 -36.91 11.10 -3.92
C HIS A 245 -38.23 10.32 -3.86
N GLY A 246 -38.62 9.90 -2.66
CA GLY A 246 -39.97 9.37 -2.40
C GLY A 246 -40.93 10.52 -2.13
N GLU A 247 -41.86 10.77 -3.05
CA GLU A 247 -43.04 11.60 -2.80
C GLU A 247 -44.06 10.81 -1.98
N ILE A 248 -44.50 11.42 -0.87
CA ILE A 248 -45.64 10.96 -0.08
C ILE A 248 -46.90 11.52 -0.77
N SER A 249 -47.73 10.64 -1.32
CA SER A 249 -49.11 10.98 -1.67
C SER A 249 -50.07 10.30 -0.69
N SER A 250 -50.88 11.16 -0.09
CA SER A 250 -52.02 10.83 0.77
C SER A 250 -53.24 10.51 -0.09
N SER A 251 -53.99 9.47 0.25
CA SER A 251 -55.44 9.48 0.11
C SER A 251 -56.10 8.44 1.02
N ASN A 252 -56.94 8.97 1.89
CA ASN A 252 -57.98 8.26 2.62
C ASN A 252 -58.99 7.66 1.62
N GLN A 253 -59.57 6.51 1.95
CA GLN A 253 -61.03 6.41 2.09
C GLN A 253 -61.47 5.11 2.77
N SER A 254 -62.31 5.31 3.77
CA SER A 254 -63.07 4.35 4.56
C SER A 254 -64.02 3.49 3.72
N LYS A 255 -64.34 2.28 4.21
CA LYS A 255 -65.73 1.82 4.27
C LYS A 255 -65.91 0.71 5.31
N THR A 256 -67.03 0.85 5.99
CA THR A 256 -67.46 0.19 7.21
C THR A 256 -68.68 -0.69 6.88
N LEU A 257 -68.89 -1.77 7.65
CA LEU A 257 -70.17 -2.27 8.23
C LEU A 257 -70.54 -3.76 7.98
N HIS A 258 -70.81 -4.40 9.13
CA HIS A 258 -71.82 -5.44 9.47
C HIS A 258 -71.64 -6.87 8.89
N SER A 259 -71.93 -7.99 9.59
CA SER A 259 -72.65 -8.32 10.84
C SER A 259 -72.31 -9.78 11.26
N VAL A 260 -72.07 -10.09 12.55
CA VAL A 260 -72.95 -10.80 13.53
C VAL A 260 -73.12 -12.33 13.39
N ALA A 261 -72.66 -13.00 14.48
CA ALA A 261 -73.17 -14.17 15.24
C ALA A 261 -72.96 -15.65 14.80
N THR A 262 -72.27 -16.37 15.73
CA THR A 262 -72.53 -17.73 16.30
C THR A 262 -72.58 -18.93 15.33
N SER A 263 -72.06 -20.13 15.58
CA SER A 263 -71.90 -20.92 16.81
C SER A 263 -71.03 -22.19 16.58
N SER A 264 -70.36 -22.69 17.63
CA SER A 264 -70.06 -24.11 17.98
C SER A 264 -69.75 -25.17 16.90
N GLY A 265 -68.70 -25.97 17.13
CA GLY A 265 -68.69 -27.37 16.67
C GLY A 265 -67.32 -27.97 16.39
N ILE A 266 -66.92 -28.89 17.26
CA ILE A 266 -65.76 -29.80 17.22
C ILE A 266 -65.72 -30.58 15.89
N GLU A 267 -64.54 -30.77 15.27
CA GLU A 267 -63.82 -32.06 15.16
C GLU A 267 -62.67 -32.03 14.11
N SER A 268 -61.68 -32.88 14.39
CA SER A 268 -60.40 -33.14 13.76
C SER A 268 -60.42 -33.43 12.25
N GLN A 269 -59.39 -32.98 11.50
CA GLN A 269 -58.47 -33.85 10.74
C GLN A 269 -57.57 -33.06 9.74
N GLN A 270 -56.30 -33.45 9.76
CA GLN A 270 -55.36 -33.67 8.65
C GLN A 270 -55.04 -32.57 7.62
N VAL A 271 -53.73 -32.26 7.62
CA VAL A 271 -52.84 -32.15 6.45
C VAL A 271 -53.26 -31.18 5.35
N LYS A 272 -52.62 -30.01 5.30
CA LYS A 272 -52.26 -29.35 4.03
C LYS A 272 -51.05 -28.44 4.19
N LYS A 273 -50.07 -28.69 3.30
CA LYS A 273 -48.84 -27.95 3.04
C LYS A 273 -49.12 -26.44 2.90
N ALA A 274 -48.34 -25.62 3.59
CA ALA A 274 -48.21 -24.20 3.28
C ALA A 274 -46.73 -23.84 3.16
N ALA A 275 -46.40 -23.20 2.05
CA ALA A 275 -45.07 -22.88 1.59
C ALA A 275 -44.38 -21.85 2.50
N HIS A 276 -43.14 -22.14 2.88
CA HIS A 276 -42.21 -21.15 3.40
C HIS A 276 -41.87 -20.15 2.29
N THR A 277 -42.36 -18.91 2.44
CA THR A 277 -41.87 -17.77 1.68
C THR A 277 -40.65 -17.23 2.42
N THR A 278 -39.46 -17.63 1.99
CA THR A 278 -38.19 -17.09 2.46
C THR A 278 -38.01 -15.68 1.89
N THR A 279 -38.12 -14.67 2.75
CA THR A 279 -37.65 -13.31 2.47
C THR A 279 -36.13 -13.33 2.37
N SER A 280 -35.63 -13.46 1.14
CA SER A 280 -34.22 -13.33 0.80
C SER A 280 -33.75 -11.90 1.08
N LYS A 281 -32.94 -11.73 2.13
CA LYS A 281 -32.13 -10.52 2.33
C LYS A 281 -31.13 -10.44 1.19
N ARG A 282 -31.34 -9.46 0.31
CA ARG A 282 -30.45 -9.10 -0.80
C ARG A 282 -29.12 -8.58 -0.24
N ILE A 283 -28.14 -9.48 -0.12
CA ILE A 283 -26.75 -9.14 0.14
C ILE A 283 -26.20 -8.45 -1.12
N ARG A 284 -25.60 -7.26 -0.97
CA ARG A 284 -24.90 -6.55 -2.05
C ARG A 284 -23.71 -7.40 -2.52
N PRO A 285 -23.45 -7.53 -3.84
CA PRO A 285 -22.30 -8.29 -4.30
C PRO A 285 -21.00 -7.50 -4.03
N GLN A 286 -20.05 -8.13 -3.34
CA GLN A 286 -18.65 -7.68 -3.18
C GLN A 286 -17.78 -7.93 -4.45
N SER A 287 -18.40 -8.23 -5.60
CA SER A 287 -17.72 -8.80 -6.78
C SER A 287 -16.74 -7.86 -7.50
N ASP A 288 -16.82 -6.54 -7.29
CA ASP A 288 -16.07 -5.61 -8.14
C ASP A 288 -14.62 -5.37 -7.70
N ARG A 289 -14.27 -5.63 -6.43
CA ARG A 289 -12.87 -5.49 -5.96
C ARG A 289 -11.98 -6.66 -6.36
N HIS A 290 -12.52 -7.88 -6.30
CA HIS A 290 -11.83 -9.11 -6.68
C HIS A 290 -11.38 -9.06 -8.16
N GLY A 291 -12.24 -8.53 -9.04
CA GLY A 291 -11.92 -8.35 -10.45
C GLY A 291 -10.79 -7.35 -10.72
N VAL A 292 -10.61 -6.33 -9.88
CA VAL A 292 -9.57 -5.30 -10.04
C VAL A 292 -8.21 -5.85 -9.65
N ILE A 293 -8.09 -6.52 -8.51
CA ILE A 293 -6.83 -7.15 -8.09
C ILE A 293 -6.45 -8.23 -9.11
N LYS A 294 -7.37 -9.13 -9.46
CA LYS A 294 -7.13 -10.20 -10.42
C LYS A 294 -6.73 -9.68 -11.81
N LYS A 295 -7.35 -8.61 -12.33
CA LYS A 295 -6.91 -7.97 -13.59
C LYS A 295 -5.52 -7.34 -13.49
N ARG A 296 -5.20 -6.70 -12.36
CA ARG A 296 -3.90 -6.05 -12.17
C ARG A 296 -2.78 -7.09 -12.07
N VAL A 297 -3.08 -8.16 -11.35
CA VAL A 297 -2.26 -9.36 -11.14
C VAL A 297 -2.04 -10.12 -12.45
N GLN A 298 -3.08 -10.36 -13.25
CA GLN A 298 -2.98 -11.04 -14.56
C GLN A 298 -2.18 -10.26 -15.62
N ASN A 299 -2.04 -8.93 -15.46
CA ASN A 299 -1.21 -8.10 -16.34
C ASN A 299 0.26 -8.04 -15.91
N LEU A 300 0.61 -8.64 -14.77
CA LEU A 300 1.98 -8.75 -14.28
C LEU A 300 2.52 -10.13 -14.64
N THR A 301 3.64 -10.20 -15.36
CA THR A 301 4.34 -11.48 -15.53
C THR A 301 5.06 -11.82 -14.21
N PRO A 302 4.90 -13.04 -13.66
CA PRO A 302 5.48 -13.46 -12.36
C PRO A 302 7.01 -13.23 -12.25
N ASN A 303 7.68 -13.08 -13.38
CA ASN A 303 9.13 -12.96 -13.48
C ASN A 303 9.67 -11.53 -13.66
N THR A 304 8.82 -10.49 -13.56
CA THR A 304 9.24 -9.09 -13.82
C THR A 304 8.87 -8.10 -12.71
N MET A 305 8.37 -8.56 -11.56
CA MET A 305 7.94 -7.64 -10.50
C MET A 305 9.10 -6.88 -9.87
N ASP A 306 9.13 -5.57 -10.09
CA ASP A 306 9.97 -4.61 -9.36
C ASP A 306 9.48 -4.50 -7.90
N ILE A 307 10.37 -4.14 -6.99
CA ILE A 307 10.11 -3.76 -5.59
C ILE A 307 8.91 -2.82 -5.46
N LEU A 308 8.77 -1.82 -6.34
CA LEU A 308 7.62 -0.90 -6.31
C LEU A 308 6.30 -1.63 -6.58
N GLN A 309 6.30 -2.56 -7.55
CA GLN A 309 5.13 -3.38 -7.86
C GLN A 309 4.84 -4.37 -6.73
N LEU A 310 5.87 -4.99 -6.15
CA LEU A 310 5.73 -5.85 -4.97
C LEU A 310 5.15 -5.07 -3.79
N THR A 311 5.58 -3.83 -3.58
CA THR A 311 5.10 -2.96 -2.49
C THR A 311 3.63 -2.59 -2.69
N GLU A 312 3.25 -2.08 -3.86
CA GLU A 312 1.86 -1.73 -4.19
C GLU A 312 0.95 -2.96 -4.09
N LEU A 313 1.39 -4.10 -4.62
CA LEU A 313 0.62 -5.34 -4.60
C LEU A 313 0.44 -5.86 -3.16
N THR A 314 1.47 -5.76 -2.33
CA THR A 314 1.39 -6.13 -0.92
C THR A 314 0.45 -5.19 -0.14
N ASP A 315 0.33 -3.91 -0.52
CA ASP A 315 -0.64 -2.97 0.10
C ASP A 315 -2.08 -3.33 -0.26
N ASP A 316 -2.34 -3.59 -1.54
CA ASP A 316 -3.66 -4.04 -2.02
C ASP A 316 -4.07 -5.34 -1.30
N MET A 317 -3.09 -6.21 -1.02
CA MET A 317 -3.28 -7.51 -0.38
C MET A 317 -3.51 -7.52 1.12
N MET A 318 -2.84 -6.66 1.88
CA MET A 318 -3.09 -6.55 3.33
C MET A 318 -4.56 -6.22 3.63
N ASN A 319 -5.30 -5.76 2.61
CA ASN A 319 -6.71 -5.41 2.66
C ASN A 319 -7.63 -6.44 1.95
N SER A 320 -7.08 -7.58 1.51
CA SER A 320 -7.76 -8.57 0.67
C SER A 320 -8.21 -9.81 1.46
N SER A 321 -9.15 -10.57 0.91
CA SER A 321 -9.68 -11.78 1.55
C SER A 321 -8.69 -12.97 1.47
N HIS A 322 -8.97 -14.06 2.17
CA HIS A 322 -8.11 -15.25 2.12
C HIS A 322 -7.97 -15.82 0.69
N ASP A 323 -9.02 -15.75 -0.13
CA ASP A 323 -8.97 -16.23 -1.51
C ASP A 323 -8.05 -15.35 -2.39
N ASP A 324 -8.00 -14.04 -2.11
CA ASP A 324 -7.07 -13.11 -2.77
C ASP A 324 -5.60 -13.38 -2.40
N PHE A 325 -5.35 -13.96 -1.22
CA PHE A 325 -4.00 -14.32 -0.78
C PHE A 325 -3.40 -15.44 -1.61
N ASN A 326 -4.18 -16.48 -1.91
CA ASN A 326 -3.73 -17.60 -2.73
C ASN A 326 -3.42 -17.14 -4.16
N ASP A 327 -4.34 -16.38 -4.78
CA ASP A 327 -4.17 -15.83 -6.13
C ASP A 327 -2.92 -14.95 -6.23
N PHE A 328 -2.61 -14.16 -5.19
CA PHE A 328 -1.37 -13.39 -5.16
C PHE A 328 -0.14 -14.27 -5.03
N ILE A 329 -0.11 -15.21 -4.09
CA ILE A 329 1.09 -16.01 -3.89
C ILE A 329 1.38 -16.79 -5.17
N GLU A 330 0.35 -17.29 -5.86
CA GLU A 330 0.47 -17.95 -7.17
C GLU A 330 0.98 -17.02 -8.28
N THR A 331 0.64 -15.73 -8.26
CA THR A 331 1.01 -14.81 -9.34
C THR A 331 2.29 -14.00 -9.07
N ALA A 332 2.48 -13.55 -7.84
CA ALA A 332 3.62 -12.76 -7.39
C ALA A 332 4.83 -13.63 -7.08
N LEU A 333 4.57 -14.85 -6.60
CA LEU A 333 5.59 -15.86 -6.38
C LEU A 333 5.34 -16.96 -7.41
N ASN A 334 6.40 -17.48 -8.02
CA ASN A 334 6.26 -18.59 -8.96
C ASN A 334 5.45 -19.73 -8.31
N ASN A 335 4.70 -20.52 -9.09
CA ASN A 335 3.86 -21.64 -8.60
C ASN A 335 4.61 -22.54 -7.60
N ASP A 336 5.92 -22.69 -7.78
CA ASP A 336 6.79 -23.48 -6.91
C ASP A 336 6.89 -22.94 -5.46
N LEU A 337 6.83 -21.62 -5.27
CA LEU A 337 6.79 -20.99 -3.95
C LEU A 337 5.37 -21.05 -3.34
N TYR A 338 4.32 -21.02 -4.17
CA TYR A 338 2.95 -21.19 -3.72
C TYR A 338 2.74 -22.53 -3.02
N ASP A 339 3.19 -23.61 -3.63
CA ASP A 339 3.07 -24.95 -3.04
C ASP A 339 3.84 -25.07 -1.72
N LEU A 340 5.00 -24.39 -1.61
CA LEU A 340 5.76 -24.33 -0.35
C LEU A 340 4.95 -23.66 0.77
N PHE A 341 4.33 -22.51 0.51
CA PHE A 341 3.51 -21.81 1.51
C PHE A 341 2.26 -22.61 1.89
N ARG A 342 1.64 -23.26 0.91
CA ARG A 342 0.48 -24.13 1.13
C ARG A 342 0.82 -25.33 2.03
N LEU A 343 1.96 -25.97 1.82
CA LEU A 343 2.43 -27.09 2.64
C LEU A 343 2.73 -26.67 4.09
N GLN A 344 3.18 -25.44 4.29
CA GLN A 344 3.38 -24.85 5.62
C GLN A 344 2.10 -24.38 6.29
N SER A 345 0.93 -24.63 5.69
CA SER A 345 -0.36 -24.14 6.19
C SER A 345 -0.35 -22.63 6.42
N VAL A 346 0.42 -21.88 5.62
CA VAL A 346 0.42 -20.42 5.63
C VAL A 346 -0.88 -19.98 4.95
N ARG A 347 -1.85 -19.58 5.78
CA ARG A 347 -3.18 -19.20 5.33
C ARG A 347 -3.33 -17.70 5.10
N ASP A 348 -2.50 -16.89 5.73
CA ASP A 348 -2.60 -15.45 5.68
C ASP A 348 -1.23 -14.75 5.84
N MET A 349 -1.23 -13.45 5.58
CA MET A 349 -0.04 -12.59 5.73
C MET A 349 0.48 -12.52 7.16
N SER A 350 -0.38 -12.66 8.17
CA SER A 350 0.03 -12.74 9.57
C SER A 350 0.90 -13.97 9.84
N SER A 351 0.52 -15.12 9.28
CA SER A 351 1.29 -16.37 9.39
C SER A 351 2.66 -16.25 8.72
N LEU A 352 2.74 -15.54 7.59
CA LEU A 352 4.01 -15.21 6.93
C LEU A 352 4.92 -14.32 7.77
N SER A 353 4.36 -13.40 8.56
CA SER A 353 5.14 -12.46 9.35
C SER A 353 5.94 -13.13 10.46
N SER A 354 5.47 -14.26 10.99
CA SER A 354 6.20 -15.05 11.98
C SER A 354 7.29 -15.94 11.37
N ILE A 355 7.17 -16.26 10.08
CA ILE A 355 8.06 -17.22 9.42
C ILE A 355 9.39 -16.56 9.06
N THR A 356 10.48 -17.30 9.29
CA THR A 356 11.82 -16.97 8.84
C THR A 356 12.18 -17.77 7.58
N VAL A 357 13.12 -17.26 6.79
CA VAL A 357 13.62 -17.98 5.61
C VAL A 357 14.28 -19.30 6.01
N ASP A 358 14.93 -19.34 7.18
CA ASP A 358 15.59 -20.55 7.66
C ASP A 358 14.56 -21.63 8.08
N GLU A 359 13.42 -21.24 8.65
CA GLU A 359 12.29 -22.16 8.91
C GLU A 359 11.71 -22.72 7.60
N LEU A 360 11.51 -21.88 6.58
CA LEU A 360 11.09 -22.36 5.24
C LEU A 360 12.13 -23.31 4.62
N THR A 361 13.41 -23.04 4.85
CA THR A 361 14.51 -23.89 4.36
C THR A 361 14.54 -25.24 5.10
N ALA A 362 14.26 -25.24 6.41
CA ALA A 362 14.20 -26.44 7.23
C ALA A 362 13.08 -27.38 6.75
N VAL A 363 11.94 -26.82 6.33
CA VAL A 363 10.81 -27.60 5.77
C VAL A 363 11.22 -28.34 4.51
N LEU A 364 11.97 -27.67 3.63
CA LEU A 364 12.50 -28.26 2.41
C LEU A 364 13.62 -29.29 2.69
N SER A 365 14.10 -29.39 3.93
CA SER A 365 15.07 -30.42 4.31
C SER A 365 14.42 -31.78 4.62
N TYR A 366 13.11 -31.85 4.87
CA TYR A 366 12.42 -33.12 5.12
C TYR A 366 12.28 -33.95 3.85
N ASP A 367 12.55 -35.26 3.93
CA ASP A 367 12.45 -36.19 2.80
C ASP A 367 10.99 -36.56 2.50
N ILE A 368 10.26 -35.62 1.90
CA ILE A 368 8.88 -35.80 1.45
C ILE A 368 8.90 -35.91 -0.07
N VAL A 369 8.42 -37.04 -0.61
CA VAL A 369 8.43 -37.33 -2.06
C VAL A 369 7.74 -36.23 -2.87
N GLU A 370 6.66 -35.67 -2.34
CA GLU A 370 5.88 -34.59 -2.95
C GLU A 370 6.68 -33.29 -3.12
N LEU A 371 7.72 -33.07 -2.29
CA LEU A 371 8.60 -31.92 -2.36
C LEU A 371 9.75 -32.09 -3.37
N SER A 372 9.98 -33.28 -3.92
CA SER A 372 11.15 -33.57 -4.77
C SER A 372 11.27 -32.63 -5.98
N SER A 373 10.15 -32.34 -6.66
CA SER A 373 10.12 -31.43 -7.81
C SER A 373 10.40 -29.99 -7.40
N ILE A 374 9.78 -29.54 -6.30
CA ILE A 374 9.94 -28.19 -5.75
C ILE A 374 11.38 -27.97 -5.27
N LYS A 375 11.97 -28.95 -4.58
CA LYS A 375 13.37 -28.90 -4.13
C LYS A 375 14.34 -28.68 -5.29
N ARG A 376 14.15 -29.39 -6.39
CA ARG A 376 15.03 -29.28 -7.58
C ARG A 376 14.98 -27.88 -8.20
N ILE A 377 13.82 -27.23 -8.15
CA ILE A 377 13.62 -25.89 -8.71
C ILE A 377 14.14 -24.83 -7.75
N LEU A 378 13.74 -24.88 -6.48
CA LEU A 378 14.04 -23.84 -5.49
C LEU A 378 15.48 -23.89 -4.96
N GLY A 379 16.14 -25.04 -5.03
CA GLY A 379 17.39 -25.28 -4.35
C GLY A 379 18.21 -26.41 -4.95
N PHE A 380 19.10 -26.94 -4.13
CA PHE A 380 19.88 -28.14 -4.36
C PHE A 380 20.17 -28.81 -3.01
N VAL A 381 20.51 -30.10 -3.04
CA VAL A 381 20.90 -30.86 -1.85
C VAL A 381 22.43 -31.02 -1.88
N SER A 382 23.09 -30.67 -0.79
CA SER A 382 24.53 -30.91 -0.59
C SER A 382 24.81 -32.37 -0.23
N THR A 383 26.06 -32.82 -0.36
CA THR A 383 26.48 -34.19 -0.01
C THR A 383 26.23 -34.56 1.44
N ASP A 384 26.17 -33.59 2.36
CA ASP A 384 25.81 -33.82 3.77
C ASP A 384 24.28 -33.99 3.97
N GLY A 385 23.50 -34.02 2.89
CA GLY A 385 22.06 -34.19 2.89
C GLY A 385 21.27 -32.93 3.22
N LYS A 386 21.92 -31.76 3.39
CA LYS A 386 21.23 -30.51 3.68
C LYS A 386 20.68 -29.86 2.42
N PHE A 387 19.49 -29.27 2.54
CA PHE A 387 18.89 -28.52 1.46
C PHE A 387 19.32 -27.05 1.50
N HIS A 388 19.73 -26.53 0.35
CA HIS A 388 20.13 -25.14 0.17
C HIS A 388 19.24 -24.45 -0.87
N LEU A 389 18.58 -23.36 -0.47
CA LEU A 389 17.85 -22.49 -1.39
C LEU A 389 18.82 -21.78 -2.33
N ARG A 390 18.47 -21.71 -3.62
CA ARG A 390 19.19 -20.87 -4.57
C ARG A 390 19.07 -19.41 -4.13
N ILE A 391 20.15 -18.65 -4.33
CA ILE A 391 20.28 -17.30 -3.79
C ILE A 391 19.19 -16.36 -4.30
N GLY A 392 18.82 -16.45 -5.58
CA GLY A 392 17.72 -15.66 -6.15
C GLY A 392 16.40 -15.86 -5.40
N PHE A 393 16.05 -17.10 -5.05
CA PHE A 393 14.86 -17.39 -4.25
C PHE A 393 15.01 -16.94 -2.80
N ARG A 394 16.18 -17.17 -2.19
CA ARG A 394 16.46 -16.73 -0.82
C ARG A 394 16.30 -15.22 -0.67
N VAL A 395 16.90 -14.42 -1.55
CA VAL A 395 16.81 -12.96 -1.55
C VAL A 395 15.38 -12.50 -1.79
N THR A 396 14.65 -13.15 -2.71
CA THR A 396 13.24 -12.83 -2.98
C THR A 396 12.36 -13.11 -1.76
N LEU A 397 12.54 -14.26 -1.09
CA LEU A 397 11.83 -14.61 0.13
C LEU A 397 12.17 -13.67 1.29
N GLN A 398 13.45 -13.35 1.50
CA GLN A 398 13.85 -12.39 2.54
C GLN A 398 13.20 -11.03 2.32
N ARG A 399 13.12 -10.57 1.06
CA ARG A 399 12.46 -9.31 0.70
C ARG A 399 10.97 -9.34 0.95
N LEU A 400 10.30 -10.41 0.51
CA LEU A 400 8.89 -10.59 0.75
C LEU A 400 8.59 -10.60 2.24
N ILE A 401 9.33 -11.40 3.02
CA ILE A 401 9.15 -11.49 4.47
C ILE A 401 9.46 -10.15 5.14
N SER A 402 10.50 -9.43 4.72
CA SER A 402 10.81 -8.09 5.23
C SER A 402 9.71 -7.08 4.91
N LEU A 403 9.16 -7.14 3.69
CA LEU A 403 8.04 -6.31 3.26
C LEU A 403 6.77 -6.62 4.05
N ILE A 404 6.50 -7.90 4.32
CA ILE A 404 5.38 -8.32 5.14
C ILE A 404 5.60 -7.89 6.59
N LYS A 405 6.80 -8.12 7.16
CA LYS A 405 7.17 -7.72 8.52
C LYS A 405 7.09 -6.21 8.74
N SER A 406 7.51 -5.42 7.76
CA SER A 406 7.39 -3.95 7.79
C SER A 406 5.96 -3.45 7.59
N LYS A 407 5.03 -4.31 7.14
CA LYS A 407 3.61 -3.98 7.01
C LYS A 407 2.76 -4.54 8.14
N THR A 408 3.17 -5.65 8.74
CA THR A 408 2.79 -6.03 10.10
C THR A 408 3.55 -5.13 11.07
N ASN A 409 3.34 -3.82 10.93
CA ASN A 409 3.80 -2.86 11.91
C ASN A 409 3.17 -3.29 13.22
N SER A 410 3.98 -3.87 14.09
CA SER A 410 3.72 -3.83 15.51
C SER A 410 3.72 -2.35 15.88
N TYR A 411 2.55 -1.72 15.75
CA TYR A 411 2.36 -0.34 16.17
C TYR A 411 2.69 -0.28 17.65
N ASP A 412 3.49 0.70 18.04
CA ASP A 412 3.73 0.99 19.45
C ASP A 412 2.38 1.16 20.16
N ASN A 413 2.30 0.74 21.41
CA ASN A 413 1.09 0.81 22.23
C ASN A 413 0.53 2.24 22.26
N LEU A 414 1.40 3.26 22.27
CA LEU A 414 0.99 4.66 22.18
C LEU A 414 0.26 4.98 20.88
N ILE A 415 0.71 4.46 19.74
CA ILE A 415 0.05 4.66 18.45
C ILE A 415 -1.27 3.90 18.40
N GLN A 416 -1.31 2.68 18.97
CA GLN A 416 -2.54 1.91 19.08
C GLN A 416 -3.60 2.63 19.92
N GLN A 417 -3.21 3.20 21.06
CA GLN A 417 -4.08 4.00 21.93
C GLN A 417 -4.53 5.29 21.25
N PHE A 418 -3.62 5.99 20.58
CA PHE A 418 -3.96 7.19 19.80
C PHE A 418 -4.95 6.86 18.69
N ALA A 419 -4.72 5.77 17.95
CA ALA A 419 -5.61 5.32 16.89
C ALA A 419 -7.00 4.95 17.43
N LEU A 420 -7.06 4.27 18.58
CA LEU A 420 -8.30 3.94 19.27
C LEU A 420 -9.06 5.21 19.68
N LEU A 421 -8.39 6.18 20.29
CA LEU A 421 -8.99 7.46 20.67
C LEU A 421 -9.50 8.23 19.45
N LEU A 422 -8.69 8.30 18.40
CA LEU A 422 -9.06 8.95 17.14
C LEU A 422 -10.29 8.29 16.50
N PHE A 423 -10.36 6.96 16.54
CA PHE A 423 -11.49 6.20 16.02
C PHE A 423 -12.77 6.44 16.84
N ILE A 424 -12.67 6.45 18.17
CA ILE A 424 -13.81 6.68 19.07
C ILE A 424 -14.33 8.12 18.96
N LEU A 425 -13.43 9.11 18.99
CA LEU A 425 -13.80 10.53 19.02
C LEU A 425 -14.11 11.08 17.62
N GLY A 426 -13.31 10.72 16.61
CA GLY A 426 -13.48 11.16 15.23
C GLY A 426 -14.46 10.32 14.41
N GLY A 427 -14.79 9.12 14.89
CA GLY A 427 -15.60 8.16 14.16
C GLY A 427 -14.86 7.48 13.00
N ARG A 428 -15.50 6.44 12.46
CA ARG A 428 -14.95 5.58 11.41
C ARG A 428 -14.48 6.34 10.16
N ASN A 429 -15.25 7.33 9.71
CA ASN A 429 -14.96 8.05 8.47
C ASN A 429 -13.75 8.97 8.60
N CYS A 430 -13.64 9.72 9.72
CA CYS A 430 -12.49 10.56 9.99
C CYS A 430 -11.21 9.72 10.13
N TYR A 431 -11.31 8.61 10.85
CA TYR A 431 -10.20 7.69 11.02
C TYR A 431 -9.68 7.14 9.69
N GLU A 432 -10.58 6.61 8.84
CA GLU A 432 -10.21 6.10 7.52
C GLU A 432 -9.64 7.19 6.61
N PHE A 433 -10.22 8.39 6.63
CA PHE A 433 -9.70 9.53 5.90
C PHE A 433 -8.25 9.83 6.30
N LEU A 434 -7.96 9.94 7.59
CA LEU A 434 -6.60 10.21 8.07
C LEU A 434 -5.65 9.06 7.76
N ARG A 435 -6.07 7.81 7.94
CA ARG A 435 -5.27 6.62 7.62
C ARG A 435 -4.87 6.59 6.15
N LEU A 436 -5.79 6.89 5.24
CA LEU A 436 -5.52 6.90 3.80
C LEU A 436 -4.59 8.05 3.38
N ASN A 437 -4.60 9.17 4.11
CA ASN A 437 -3.71 10.31 3.85
C ASN A 437 -2.36 10.22 4.57
N LEU A 438 -2.23 9.35 5.58
CA LEU A 438 -1.01 9.12 6.36
C LEU A 438 -0.61 7.65 6.28
N PRO A 439 -0.02 7.21 5.14
CA PRO A 439 0.29 5.80 4.93
C PRO A 439 1.25 5.28 6.00
N ALA A 440 0.95 4.07 6.50
CA ALA A 440 1.67 3.39 7.59
C ALA A 440 1.68 4.10 8.95
N ALA A 441 1.13 5.31 9.11
CA ALA A 441 1.12 6.03 10.38
C ALA A 441 0.06 5.51 11.37
N LEU A 442 -1.05 5.01 10.84
CA LEU A 442 -2.18 4.50 11.63
C LEU A 442 -2.46 3.03 11.30
N PRO A 443 -2.85 2.21 12.29
CA PRO A 443 -3.23 0.83 12.06
C PRO A 443 -4.45 0.70 11.13
N HIS A 444 -4.64 -0.48 10.58
CA HIS A 444 -5.85 -0.77 9.82
C HIS A 444 -7.08 -0.77 10.74
N ILE A 445 -8.25 -0.42 10.22
CA ILE A 445 -9.49 -0.39 11.01
C ILE A 445 -9.80 -1.72 11.69
N SER A 446 -9.54 -2.86 11.02
CA SER A 446 -9.71 -4.19 11.62
C SER A 446 -8.87 -4.37 12.87
N ASN A 447 -7.65 -3.80 12.91
CA ASN A 447 -6.77 -3.85 14.07
C ASN A 447 -7.32 -2.96 15.18
N VAL A 448 -7.86 -1.78 14.87
CA VAL A 448 -8.52 -0.93 15.86
C VAL A 448 -9.78 -1.60 16.42
N GLU A 449 -10.62 -2.21 15.59
CA GLU A 449 -11.79 -2.97 16.01
C GLU A 449 -11.41 -4.21 16.83
N LEU A 450 -10.26 -4.84 16.54
CA LEU A 450 -9.69 -5.91 17.34
C LEU A 450 -9.18 -5.38 18.69
N LEU A 451 -8.48 -4.26 18.72
CA LEU A 451 -8.04 -3.58 19.96
C LEU A 451 -9.24 -3.16 20.82
N MET A 452 -10.33 -2.71 20.21
CA MET A 452 -11.59 -2.43 20.90
C MET A 452 -12.19 -3.69 21.54
N ARG A 453 -12.15 -4.82 20.82
CA ARG A 453 -12.67 -6.11 21.32
C ARG A 453 -11.77 -6.74 22.39
N ASN A 454 -10.46 -6.60 22.23
CA ASN A 454 -9.43 -7.18 23.10
C ASN A 454 -9.13 -6.33 24.32
N ASN A 455 -9.50 -5.04 24.34
CA ASN A 455 -9.54 -4.30 25.59
C ASN A 455 -10.62 -4.96 26.46
N GLU A 456 -10.18 -5.89 27.31
CA GLU A 456 -10.93 -6.83 28.17
C GLU A 456 -11.90 -6.15 29.13
N GLN A 457 -11.97 -4.83 29.10
CA GLN A 457 -12.99 -4.02 29.72
C GLN A 457 -14.34 -4.16 29.00
N ARG A 458 -14.84 -5.39 28.83
CA ARG A 458 -16.25 -5.63 28.55
C ARG A 458 -17.06 -5.02 29.68
N ILE A 459 -17.92 -4.06 29.34
CA ILE A 459 -18.88 -3.50 30.30
C ILE A 459 -19.95 -4.57 30.45
N LEU A 460 -20.00 -5.22 31.62
CA LEU A 460 -21.09 -6.13 31.93
C LEU A 460 -22.30 -5.32 32.41
N GLU A 461 -23.49 -5.81 32.09
CA GLU A 461 -24.73 -5.21 32.57
C GLU A 461 -24.76 -5.23 34.11
N CYS A 462 -25.18 -4.12 34.70
CA CYS A 462 -25.19 -3.89 36.15
C CYS A 462 -23.83 -3.99 36.87
N GLU A 463 -22.71 -4.06 36.15
CA GLU A 463 -21.38 -4.01 36.76
C GLU A 463 -20.85 -2.58 36.82
N PHE A 464 -20.87 -2.01 38.03
CA PHE A 464 -20.30 -0.70 38.27
C PHE A 464 -18.81 -0.81 38.59
N ARG A 465 -17.96 -0.15 37.79
CA ARG A 465 -16.51 -0.10 38.01
C ARG A 465 -16.10 0.99 39.00
N PHE A 466 -16.67 0.96 40.20
CA PHE A 466 -16.44 1.97 41.24
C PHE A 466 -14.96 2.17 41.57
N GLN A 467 -14.16 1.09 41.52
CA GLN A 467 -12.73 1.16 41.84
C GLN A 467 -11.94 2.02 40.84
N LEU A 468 -12.18 1.85 39.53
CA LEU A 468 -11.54 2.68 38.50
C LEU A 468 -11.95 4.15 38.60
N ILE A 469 -13.23 4.39 38.88
CA ILE A 469 -13.76 5.74 39.10
C ILE A 469 -13.10 6.38 40.32
N LYS A 470 -12.95 5.64 41.42
CA LYS A 470 -12.28 6.09 42.64
C LYS A 470 -10.81 6.44 42.38
N GLU A 471 -10.08 5.56 41.69
CA GLU A 471 -8.68 5.80 41.32
C GLU A 471 -8.52 7.06 40.46
N TYR A 472 -9.41 7.25 39.49
CA TYR A 472 -9.44 8.46 38.67
C TYR A 472 -9.69 9.73 39.49
N TYR A 473 -10.63 9.72 40.43
CA TYR A 473 -10.89 10.89 41.27
C TYR A 473 -9.75 11.19 42.23
N GLN A 474 -9.13 10.15 42.80
CA GLN A 474 -7.94 10.28 43.64
C GLN A 474 -6.77 10.89 42.85
N SER A 475 -6.53 10.45 41.62
CA SER A 475 -5.46 11.02 40.78
C SER A 475 -5.71 12.48 40.40
N ASN A 476 -6.97 12.94 40.40
CA ASN A 476 -7.36 14.31 40.05
C ASN A 476 -7.69 15.19 41.27
N ASN A 477 -7.37 14.74 42.50
CA ASN A 477 -7.70 15.44 43.75
C ASN A 477 -9.19 15.86 43.87
N CYS A 478 -10.09 15.04 43.33
CA CYS A 478 -11.54 15.26 43.43
C CYS A 478 -12.10 14.54 44.65
N ASN A 479 -12.61 15.32 45.62
CA ASN A 479 -13.15 14.80 46.88
C ASN A 479 -14.67 14.55 46.86
N TYR A 480 -15.37 15.08 45.86
CA TYR A 480 -16.83 15.01 45.77
C TYR A 480 -17.26 14.64 44.35
N VAL A 481 -18.30 13.81 44.26
CA VAL A 481 -18.88 13.33 43.00
C VAL A 481 -20.39 13.48 43.10
N LEU A 482 -20.98 14.15 42.10
CA LEU A 482 -22.42 14.20 41.93
C LEU A 482 -22.80 13.11 40.93
N SER A 483 -23.78 12.28 41.29
CA SER A 483 -24.31 11.24 40.42
C SER A 483 -25.79 11.51 40.16
N SER A 484 -26.18 11.49 38.89
CA SER A 484 -27.58 11.54 38.46
C SER A 484 -27.85 10.34 37.57
N GLU A 485 -28.98 9.67 37.80
CA GLU A 485 -29.44 8.56 36.97
C GLU A 485 -30.65 9.03 36.15
N ASP A 486 -30.67 8.66 34.88
CA ASP A 486 -31.81 8.85 33.98
C ASP A 486 -31.94 7.60 33.09
N ALA A 487 -33.17 7.31 32.66
CA ALA A 487 -33.47 6.14 31.86
C ALA A 487 -33.71 6.55 30.40
N THR A 488 -32.88 6.02 29.49
CA THR A 488 -33.09 6.23 28.05
C THR A 488 -34.00 5.13 27.49
N ARG A 489 -34.97 5.51 26.66
CA ARG A 489 -35.85 4.54 25.97
C ARG A 489 -35.04 3.71 24.97
N CYS A 490 -35.00 2.40 25.16
CA CYS A 490 -34.40 1.45 24.22
C CYS A 490 -35.42 0.92 23.20
N ILE A 491 -34.95 0.58 22.00
CA ILE A 491 -35.75 -0.14 20.99
C ILE A 491 -35.78 -1.62 21.38
N SER A 492 -36.97 -2.21 21.50
CA SER A 492 -37.14 -3.64 21.80
C SER A 492 -36.70 -4.48 20.60
N ARG A 493 -35.46 -4.93 20.61
CA ARG A 493 -34.89 -5.84 19.62
C ARG A 493 -34.08 -6.91 20.34
N ILE A 494 -34.27 -8.16 19.93
CA ILE A 494 -33.44 -9.28 20.38
C ILE A 494 -32.28 -9.41 19.40
N ASP A 495 -31.06 -9.32 19.91
CA ASP A 495 -29.82 -9.52 19.17
C ASP A 495 -29.04 -10.70 19.76
N TYR A 496 -28.39 -11.48 18.90
CA TYR A 496 -27.55 -12.60 19.30
C TYR A 496 -26.07 -12.19 19.30
N VAL A 497 -25.41 -12.33 20.45
CA VAL A 497 -23.98 -12.07 20.59
C VAL A 497 -23.22 -13.39 20.53
N ALA A 498 -22.69 -13.70 19.35
CA ALA A 498 -22.00 -14.97 19.07
C ALA A 498 -20.81 -15.24 20.00
N GLN A 499 -20.12 -14.19 20.47
CA GLN A 499 -18.92 -14.32 21.30
C GLN A 499 -19.20 -14.86 22.70
N SER A 500 -20.37 -14.55 23.27
CA SER A 500 -20.81 -15.03 24.58
C SER A 500 -21.93 -16.07 24.48
N ASN A 501 -22.41 -16.36 23.26
CA ASN A 501 -23.53 -17.24 22.99
C ASN A 501 -24.79 -16.85 23.81
N ILE A 502 -25.10 -15.55 23.85
CA ILE A 502 -26.27 -15.00 24.56
C ILE A 502 -27.18 -14.22 23.61
N PHE A 503 -28.47 -14.25 23.89
CA PHE A 503 -29.44 -13.32 23.32
C PHE A 503 -29.58 -12.13 24.26
N ILE A 504 -29.42 -10.91 23.73
CA ILE A 504 -29.56 -9.65 24.44
C ILE A 504 -30.77 -8.92 23.89
N GLY A 505 -31.57 -8.32 24.76
CA GLY A 505 -32.70 -7.48 24.38
C GLY A 505 -33.97 -7.79 25.14
N PHE A 506 -34.90 -6.85 25.09
CA PHE A 506 -36.21 -7.02 25.71
C PHE A 506 -37.10 -7.83 24.78
N SER A 507 -37.53 -9.02 25.23
CA SER A 507 -38.64 -9.71 24.59
C SER A 507 -39.90 -8.87 24.79
N SER A 508 -40.58 -8.53 23.70
CA SER A 508 -41.96 -8.05 23.80
C SER A 508 -42.78 -9.20 24.38
N TYR A 509 -43.63 -8.92 25.36
CA TYR A 509 -44.61 -9.90 25.82
C TYR A 509 -45.41 -10.41 24.61
N LEU A 510 -45.48 -11.73 24.45
CA LEU A 510 -46.47 -12.35 23.57
C LEU A 510 -47.84 -11.92 24.10
N VAL A 511 -48.47 -10.97 23.42
CA VAL A 511 -49.88 -10.63 23.67
C VAL A 511 -50.68 -11.84 23.18
N ASN A 512 -51.12 -12.67 24.13
CA ASN A 512 -52.06 -13.77 23.88
C ASN A 512 -53.47 -13.24 23.65
#